data_AF-A0A5C6E4A4-F1
#
_entry.id   AF-A0A5C6E4A4-F1
#
_cell.length_a   1.000
_cell.length_b   1.000
_cell.length_c   1.000
_cell.angle_alpha   90.00
_cell.angle_beta   90.00
_cell.angle_gamma   90.00
#
_symmetry.space_group_name_H-M   'P 1'
#
loop_
_entity.id
_entity.type
_entity.pdbx_description
1 polymer ?
#
loop_
_entity_poly.entity_id
_entity_poly.type
_entity_poly.pdbx_seq_one_letter_code
_entity_poly.pdbx_strand_id
1 'polypeptide(L)' 'MMKTFIVIENEDGLMVAQVGFGESNAEAAQRNGAVIVDEGPYHRFEDAYDAMQSIPEKERERASLRE' A
#
# COMPACT_ATOMS: atom_id res chain seq x y z
N MET A 1 7.38 -20.62 2.44
CA MET A 1 7.56 -19.36 1.70
C MET A 1 6.54 -18.38 2.24
N MET A 2 6.97 -17.21 2.73
CA MET A 2 6.07 -16.23 3.37
C MET A 2 5.53 -15.29 2.29
N LYS A 3 4.20 -15.14 2.22
CA LYS A 3 3.56 -14.10 1.42
C LYS A 3 3.62 -12.80 2.23
N THR A 4 4.05 -11.72 1.60
CA THR A 4 4.08 -10.40 2.24
C THR A 4 3.14 -9.47 1.49
N PHE A 5 2.44 -8.64 2.24
CA PHE A 5 1.52 -7.64 1.73
C PHE A 5 1.94 -6.26 2.23
N ILE A 6 1.63 -5.25 1.42
CA ILE A 6 1.87 -3.83 1.66
C ILE A 6 0.61 -3.04 1.29
N VAL A 7 0.49 -1.82 1.80
CA VAL A 7 -0.57 -0.89 1.39
C VAL A 7 -0.01 0.12 0.42
N ILE A 8 -0.67 0.25 -0.73
CA ILE A 8 -0.29 1.17 -1.80
C ILE A 8 -1.47 2.07 -2.16
N GLU A 9 -1.20 3.21 -2.77
CA GLU A 9 -2.21 4.13 -3.30
C GLU A 9 -1.95 4.41 -4.78
N ASN A 10 -2.96 4.21 -5.60
CA ASN A 10 -2.97 4.58 -7.02
C ASN A 10 -4.10 5.59 -7.30
N GLU A 11 -4.39 5.84 -8.57
CA GLU A 11 -5.48 6.73 -9.00
C GLU A 11 -6.89 6.26 -8.58
N ASP A 12 -7.07 4.97 -8.30
CA ASP A 12 -8.33 4.40 -7.79
C ASP A 12 -8.44 4.50 -6.24
N GLY A 13 -7.33 4.77 -5.56
CA GLY A 13 -7.25 4.94 -4.11
C GLY A 13 -6.37 3.91 -3.40
N LEU A 14 -6.61 3.73 -2.09
CA LEU A 14 -5.86 2.77 -1.27
C LEU A 14 -6.22 1.33 -1.61
N MET A 15 -5.19 0.50 -1.79
CA MET A 15 -5.32 -0.92 -2.05
C MET A 15 -4.18 -1.71 -1.40
N VAL A 16 -4.42 -3.01 -1.18
CA VAL A 16 -3.41 -3.94 -0.65
C VAL A 16 -2.72 -4.64 -1.81
N ALA A 17 -1.39 -4.54 -1.88
CA ALA A 17 -0.57 -5.22 -2.87
C ALA A 17 0.13 -6.44 -2.27
N GLN A 18 0.17 -7.55 -3.03
CA GLN A 18 1.03 -8.68 -2.70
C GLN A 18 2.42 -8.46 -3.27
N VAL A 19 3.43 -8.63 -2.42
CA VAL A 19 4.86 -8.60 -2.80
C VAL A 19 5.26 -10.00 -3.28
N GLY A 20 5.74 -10.06 -4.52
CA GLY A 20 6.25 -11.28 -5.14
C GLY A 20 7.53 -11.80 -4.47
N PHE A 21 7.87 -13.06 -4.75
CA PHE A 21 9.11 -13.64 -4.21
C PHE A 21 10.34 -12.99 -4.84
N GLY A 22 11.21 -12.39 -4.01
CA GLY A 22 12.37 -11.64 -4.48
C GLY A 22 12.03 -10.27 -5.08
N GLU A 23 10.75 -9.87 -5.06
CA GLU A 23 10.28 -8.54 -5.40
C GLU A 23 10.44 -7.63 -4.18
N SER A 24 10.94 -6.42 -4.40
CA SER A 24 10.98 -5.37 -3.37
C SER A 24 9.63 -4.68 -3.25
N ASN A 25 9.31 -4.11 -2.08
CA ASN A 25 8.07 -3.33 -1.91
C ASN A 25 7.91 -2.23 -2.99
N ALA A 26 9.02 -1.58 -3.37
CA ALA A 26 9.04 -0.57 -4.42
C ALA A 26 8.69 -1.12 -5.81
N GLU A 27 9.15 -2.33 -6.12
CA GLU A 27 8.82 -3.01 -7.39
C GLU A 27 7.34 -3.40 -7.42
N ALA A 28 6.81 -3.90 -6.29
CA ALA A 28 5.39 -4.20 -6.14
C ALA A 28 4.51 -2.96 -6.33
N ALA A 29 4.89 -1.81 -5.75
CA ALA A 29 4.18 -0.55 -5.93
C ALA A 29 4.27 -0.03 -7.38
N GLN A 30 5.47 -0.05 -7.97
CA GLN A 30 5.70 0.39 -9.34
C GLN A 30 4.92 -0.45 -10.36
N ARG A 31 4.83 -1.77 -10.15
CA ARG A 31 4.02 -2.69 -10.97
C ARG A 31 2.53 -2.33 -10.97
N ASN A 32 2.04 -1.75 -9.89
CA ASN A 32 0.64 -1.32 -9.75
C ASN A 32 0.45 0.16 -10.10
N GLY A 33 1.49 0.87 -10.58
CA GLY A 33 1.40 2.31 -10.84
C GLY A 33 1.09 3.12 -9.59
N ALA A 34 1.49 2.62 -8.42
CA ALA A 34 1.08 3.12 -7.12
C ALA A 34 2.29 3.60 -6.31
N VAL A 35 2.01 4.36 -5.25
CA VAL A 35 3.00 4.71 -4.22
C VAL A 35 2.79 3.85 -2.99
N ILE A 36 3.87 3.56 -2.25
CA ILE A 36 3.76 2.86 -0.97
C ILE A 36 3.21 3.84 0.07
N VAL A 37 2.11 3.45 0.71
CA VAL A 37 1.55 4.18 1.85
C VAL A 37 1.92 3.50 3.16
N ASP A 38 1.94 2.16 3.17
CA ASP A 38 2.43 1.37 4.30
C ASP A 38 3.28 0.20 3.77
N GLU A 39 4.51 0.11 4.25
CA GLU A 39 5.50 -0.90 3.84
C GLU A 39 5.31 -2.26 4.54
N GLY A 40 4.38 -2.37 5.49
CA GLY A 40 4.19 -3.57 6.31
C GLY A 40 5.43 -3.89 7.15
N PRO A 41 5.79 -5.18 7.36
CA PRO A 41 5.34 -6.36 6.62
C PRO A 41 4.05 -6.95 7.17
N TYR A 42 3.07 -7.19 6.28
CA TYR A 42 1.88 -7.96 6.62
C TYR A 42 1.98 -9.38 6.05
N HIS A 43 1.74 -10.40 6.86
CA HIS A 43 1.81 -11.80 6.41
C HIS A 43 0.46 -12.35 5.92
N ARG A 44 -0.63 -11.61 6.16
CA ARG A 44 -1.97 -11.91 5.67
C ARG A 44 -2.58 -10.66 5.04
N PHE A 45 -3.44 -10.88 4.06
CA PHE A 45 -4.19 -9.81 3.42
C PHE A 45 -5.07 -9.06 4.43
N GLU A 46 -5.70 -9.80 5.36
CA GLU A 46 -6.58 -9.22 6.39
C GLU A 46 -5.84 -8.22 7.28
N ASP A 47 -4.60 -8.52 7.67
CA ASP A 47 -3.78 -7.61 8.51
C ASP A 47 -3.44 -6.32 7.74
N ALA A 48 -3.12 -6.42 6.44
CA ALA A 48 -2.86 -5.26 5.58
C ALA A 48 -4.13 -4.45 5.29
N TYR A 49 -5.27 -5.13 5.15
CA TYR A 49 -6.55 -4.49 4.89
C TYR A 49 -7.04 -3.72 6.12
N ASP A 50 -6.91 -4.28 7.32
CA ASP A 50 -7.23 -3.60 8.58
C ASP A 50 -6.36 -2.35 8.78
N ALA A 51 -5.06 -2.46 8.49
CA ALA A 51 -4.16 -1.32 8.48
C ALA A 51 -4.60 -0.26 7.46
N MET A 52 -4.92 -0.67 6.22
CA MET A 52 -5.43 0.22 5.17
C MET A 52 -6.69 0.97 5.61
N GLN A 53 -7.63 0.31 6.31
CA GLN A 53 -8.84 0.96 6.83
C GLN A 53 -8.57 1.93 7.98
N SER A 54 -7.45 1.74 8.70
CA SER A 54 -7.02 2.64 9.77
C SER A 54 -6.32 3.90 9.26
N ILE A 55 -5.95 3.96 7.98
CA ILE A 55 -5.31 5.14 7.37
C ILE A 55 -6.37 6.26 7.27
N PRO A 56 -6.24 7.35 8.05
CA PRO A 56 -7.24 8.40 8.07
C PRO A 56 -7.27 9.12 6.72
N GLU A 57 -8.49 9.33 6.17
CA GLU A 57 -8.69 10.10 4.93
C GLU A 57 -8.04 11.50 4.95
N LYS A 58 -7.75 12.07 6.14
CA LYS A 58 -7.07 13.35 6.29
C LYS A 58 -5.60 13.37 5.86
N GLU A 59 -4.95 12.22 5.67
CA GLU A 59 -3.65 12.18 4.97
C GLU A 59 -3.79 12.26 3.45
N ARG A 60 -4.98 11.97 2.89
CA ARG A 60 -5.28 12.08 1.45
C ARG A 60 -5.39 13.54 0.98
N GLU A 61 -5.79 14.47 1.86
CA GLU A 61 -6.04 15.88 1.49
C GLU A 61 -4.77 16.76 1.52
N ARG A 62 -3.69 16.31 2.18
CA ARG A 62 -2.44 17.11 2.28
C ARG A 62 -1.60 17.15 1.01
N ALA A 63 -1.83 16.24 0.06
CA ALA A 63 -1.17 16.26 -1.24
C ALA A 63 -1.85 17.22 -2.25
N SER A 64 -3.13 17.55 -2.05
CA SER A 64 -3.92 18.40 -2.96
C SER A 64 -4.00 19.87 -2.53
N LEU A 65 -3.55 20.24 -1.32
CA LEU A 65 -3.63 21.62 -0.81
C LEU A 65 -2.37 22.47 -1.06
N ARG A 66 -1.51 22.06 -2.00
CA ARG A 66 -0.31 22.82 -2.37
C ARG A 66 -0.44 23.34 -3.81
N GLU A 67 -1.54 24.05 -4.08
CA GLU A 67 -1.72 24.92 -5.26
C GLU A 67 -1.46 26.38 -4.89
#